data_AF-A0A3M2ASX4-F1
#
_entry.id   AF-A0A3M2ASX4-F1
#
_cell.length_a   1.000
_cell.length_b   1.000
_cell.length_c   1.000
_cell.angle_alpha   90.00
_cell.angle_beta   90.00
_cell.angle_gamma   90.00
#
_symmetry.space_group_name_H-M   'P 1'
#
loop_
_entity.id
_entity.type
_entity.pdbx_description
1 polymer ?
#
loop_
_entity_poly.entity_id
_entity_poly.type
_entity_poly.pdbx_seq_one_letter_code
_entity_poly.pdbx_strand_id
1 'polypeptide(L)'
;MQKTAPSSSSVQSQTRNWVPAPVRGVEDTGLPESFLQELALKIMYFRGQMTGHDIAKAMHLPFSTVVGPMLDTLKREQMCEVKGAGGLGAASYQYIITGKGAARARELLERSTYAGPTPVPWEDYVQAMKTQGTKRLRVTPKIMKEALKHLVLEESVFSKIGPAVNSGKSIFLYGPPGNGKTTIAESIGRMILRNDIYIPYAVEVDGQIIKIYDEINHEAVPAEGNNGGTGALGSGNRPDARWIRIRRPVIMVGGELTLEGLELQYDPVNKYYEAPFQMKANGGMFLIDDFGRQQVRPRDLLNRWIVPMEKHVDFLALHTGRKIEVPFNVLIVFSTNLPPRDLVDEAFLRRIRHKIEVTSPSFEGYREIFRRMCKMKGVPYDEQAVRYLLQEYYVKRNQKLRANHPRDLLDQLLDIAAYFGVEPRLTKELIDRAAESYFVDLG
;
A
#
# COMPACT_ATOMS: atom_id res chain seq x y z
N MET A 1 18.54 20.59 -56.63
CA MET A 1 17.21 20.18 -56.11
C MET A 1 17.37 18.92 -55.28
N GLN A 2 17.60 19.05 -53.97
CA GLN A 2 17.63 17.94 -53.02
C GLN A 2 16.45 18.14 -52.07
N LYS A 3 15.51 17.19 -52.09
CA LYS A 3 14.33 17.16 -51.23
C LYS A 3 14.74 16.79 -49.82
N THR A 4 14.59 17.72 -48.89
CA THR A 4 14.67 17.50 -47.44
C THR A 4 13.43 16.74 -46.98
N ALA A 5 13.64 15.60 -46.32
CA ALA A 5 12.58 14.83 -45.66
C ALA A 5 12.13 15.54 -44.36
N PRO A 6 10.83 15.53 -44.01
CA PRO A 6 10.37 16.13 -42.77
C PRO A 6 10.73 15.23 -41.59
N SER A 7 11.42 15.79 -40.61
CA SER A 7 11.71 15.17 -39.32
C SER A 7 10.41 14.99 -38.55
N SER A 8 10.04 13.74 -38.29
CA SER A 8 8.93 13.37 -37.42
C SER A 8 9.32 13.63 -35.95
N SER A 9 9.10 14.86 -35.48
CA SER A 9 9.10 15.18 -34.06
C SER A 9 7.92 14.45 -33.40
N SER A 10 8.19 13.25 -32.88
CA SER A 10 7.26 12.54 -32.01
C SER A 10 7.09 13.33 -30.71
N VAL A 11 5.98 14.06 -30.63
CA VAL A 11 5.52 14.72 -29.40
C VAL A 11 5.25 13.62 -28.37
N GLN A 12 6.20 13.38 -27.48
CA GLN A 12 5.96 12.64 -26.25
C GLN A 12 4.97 13.44 -25.41
N SER A 13 3.70 13.05 -25.42
CA SER A 13 2.72 13.60 -24.48
C SER A 13 3.11 13.16 -23.07
N GLN A 14 3.83 14.01 -22.35
CA GLN A 14 3.99 13.90 -20.91
C GLN A 14 2.60 14.04 -20.29
N THR A 15 1.97 12.91 -20.03
CA THR A 15 0.63 12.81 -19.46
C THR A 15 0.69 13.24 -18.00
N ARG A 16 0.32 14.49 -17.70
CA ARG A 16 0.30 15.06 -16.34
C ARG A 16 -0.42 14.12 -15.36
N ASN A 17 0.25 13.72 -14.27
CA ASN A 17 -0.37 12.98 -13.16
C ASN A 17 -1.51 13.82 -12.55
N TRP A 18 -2.56 13.16 -12.05
CA TRP A 18 -3.66 13.87 -11.39
C TRP A 18 -3.13 14.51 -10.12
N VAL A 19 -3.56 15.74 -9.84
CA VAL A 19 -3.19 16.53 -8.66
C VAL A 19 -4.49 17.14 -8.14
N PRO A 20 -4.74 17.11 -6.82
CA PRO A 20 -5.94 17.70 -6.26
C PRO A 20 -5.96 19.22 -6.49
N ALA A 21 -7.15 19.75 -6.79
CA ALA A 21 -7.32 21.19 -7.03
C ALA A 21 -6.99 21.98 -5.75
N PRO A 22 -6.42 23.19 -5.83
CA PRO A 22 -6.17 24.02 -4.67
C PRO A 22 -7.49 24.46 -4.01
N VAL A 23 -7.54 24.51 -2.68
CA VAL A 23 -8.63 25.12 -1.93
C VAL A 23 -8.43 26.63 -1.88
N ARG A 24 -9.36 27.42 -2.42
CA ARG A 24 -9.31 28.89 -2.48
C ARG A 24 -10.38 29.55 -1.63
N GLY A 25 -11.38 28.80 -1.19
CA GLY A 25 -12.43 29.26 -0.28
C GLY A 25 -13.09 28.10 0.46
N VAL A 26 -14.11 28.41 1.27
CA VAL A 26 -14.89 27.41 2.03
C VAL A 26 -15.65 26.50 1.07
N GLU A 27 -16.18 27.07 0.00
CA GLU A 27 -16.91 26.38 -1.06
C GLU A 27 -16.09 25.27 -1.73
N ASP A 28 -14.79 25.48 -1.93
CA ASP A 28 -13.88 24.48 -2.53
C ASP A 28 -13.63 23.29 -1.59
N THR A 29 -13.96 23.40 -0.31
CA THR A 29 -13.87 22.27 0.61
C THR A 29 -14.96 21.24 0.34
N GLY A 30 -16.07 21.64 -0.28
CA GLY A 30 -17.26 20.83 -0.47
C GLY A 30 -18.00 20.47 0.83
N LEU A 31 -17.62 21.09 1.96
CA LEU A 31 -18.22 20.85 3.27
C LEU A 31 -18.95 22.12 3.77
N PRO A 32 -20.01 21.96 4.57
CA PRO A 32 -20.66 23.09 5.23
C PRO A 32 -19.70 23.86 6.15
N GLU A 33 -19.82 25.18 6.21
CA GLU A 33 -18.99 26.01 7.10
C GLU A 33 -19.10 25.57 8.57
N SER A 34 -20.31 25.18 9.01
CA SER A 34 -20.55 24.65 10.34
C SER A 34 -19.69 23.42 10.65
N PHE A 35 -19.47 22.52 9.69
CA PHE A 35 -18.61 21.36 9.88
C PHE A 35 -17.16 21.77 10.16
N LEU A 36 -16.65 22.76 9.42
CA LEU A 36 -15.29 23.27 9.61
C LEU A 36 -15.12 23.91 11.00
N GLN A 37 -16.11 24.71 11.42
CA GLN A 37 -16.16 25.31 12.74
C GLN A 37 -16.18 24.24 13.85
N GLU A 38 -17.02 23.21 13.70
CA GLU A 38 -17.12 22.08 14.63
C GLU A 38 -15.78 21.31 14.73
N LEU A 39 -15.11 21.07 13.61
CA LEU A 39 -13.80 20.44 13.58
C LEU A 39 -12.74 21.29 14.27
N ALA A 40 -12.70 22.60 14.01
CA ALA A 40 -11.78 23.52 14.65
C ALA A 40 -11.95 23.56 16.17
N LEU A 41 -13.21 23.55 16.66
CA LEU A 41 -13.51 23.48 18.08
C LEU A 41 -13.01 22.17 18.71
N LYS A 42 -13.21 21.02 18.05
CA LYS A 42 -12.68 19.74 18.52
C LYS A 42 -11.15 19.74 18.58
N ILE A 43 -10.49 20.29 17.57
CA ILE A 43 -9.01 20.40 17.54
C ILE A 43 -8.51 21.27 18.70
N MET A 44 -9.09 22.47 18.90
CA MET A 44 -8.72 23.35 20.01
C MET A 44 -9.05 22.72 21.37
N TYR A 45 -10.15 21.98 21.49
CA TYR A 45 -10.52 21.29 22.73
C TYR A 45 -9.47 20.25 23.15
N PHE A 46 -8.97 19.44 22.21
CA PHE A 46 -7.95 18.43 22.52
C PHE A 46 -6.55 18.99 22.70
N ARG A 47 -6.17 20.03 21.95
CA ARG A 47 -4.80 20.56 21.93
C ARG A 47 -4.59 21.81 22.79
N GLY A 48 -5.67 22.39 23.31
CA GLY A 48 -5.63 23.60 24.13
C GLY A 48 -5.30 24.85 23.33
N GLN A 49 -4.32 25.61 23.80
CA GLN A 49 -3.92 26.87 23.18
C GLN A 49 -3.09 26.61 21.90
N MET A 50 -3.50 27.22 20.78
CA MET A 50 -2.86 27.02 19.47
C MET A 50 -2.78 28.32 18.68
N THR A 51 -1.78 28.45 17.80
CA THR A 51 -1.80 29.56 16.83
C THR A 51 -2.83 29.32 15.73
N GLY A 52 -3.31 30.38 15.09
CA GLY A 52 -4.14 30.26 13.89
C GLY A 52 -3.47 29.41 12.79
N HIS A 53 -2.16 29.53 12.63
CA HIS A 53 -1.37 28.70 11.72
C HIS A 53 -1.37 27.22 12.13
N ASP A 54 -1.26 26.90 13.42
CA ASP A 54 -1.31 25.51 13.90
C ASP A 54 -2.69 24.89 13.70
N ILE A 55 -3.76 25.65 13.90
CA ILE A 55 -5.13 25.21 13.62
C ILE A 55 -5.28 24.92 12.13
N ALA A 56 -4.85 25.84 11.26
CA ALA A 56 -4.91 25.65 9.82
C ALA A 56 -4.08 24.45 9.34
N LYS A 57 -2.88 24.28 9.91
CA LYS A 57 -2.03 23.12 9.67
C LYS A 57 -2.70 21.82 10.12
N ALA A 58 -3.34 21.79 11.30
CA ALA A 58 -4.04 20.61 11.81
C ALA A 58 -5.26 20.25 10.94
N MET A 59 -5.97 21.25 10.44
CA MET A 59 -7.13 21.06 9.54
C MET A 59 -6.75 20.78 8.09
N HIS A 60 -5.48 20.97 7.71
CA HIS A 60 -5.00 20.89 6.33
C HIS A 60 -5.72 21.86 5.38
N LEU A 61 -6.04 23.07 5.86
CA LEU A 61 -6.74 24.10 5.11
C LEU A 61 -5.95 25.41 5.07
N PRO A 62 -6.11 26.25 4.02
CA PRO A 62 -5.47 27.55 3.97
C PRO A 62 -5.95 28.47 5.09
N PHE A 63 -5.02 29.14 5.77
CA PHE A 63 -5.37 30.08 6.83
C PHE A 63 -6.16 31.28 6.29
N SER A 64 -5.64 31.98 5.29
CA SER A 64 -6.19 33.27 4.85
C SER A 64 -7.60 33.20 4.28
N THR A 65 -7.92 32.12 3.55
CA THR A 65 -9.19 32.02 2.81
C THR A 65 -10.24 31.15 3.47
N VAL A 66 -9.87 30.30 4.43
CA VAL A 66 -10.80 29.36 5.07
C VAL A 66 -10.77 29.50 6.59
N VAL A 67 -9.63 29.23 7.22
CA VAL A 67 -9.55 29.09 8.68
C VAL A 67 -9.65 30.44 9.40
N GLY A 68 -9.07 31.50 8.85
CA GLY A 68 -9.11 32.85 9.40
C GLY A 68 -10.55 33.40 9.50
N PRO A 69 -11.31 33.47 8.40
CA PRO A 69 -12.72 33.89 8.43
C PRO A 69 -13.57 33.04 9.39
N MET A 70 -13.36 31.73 9.40
CA MET A 70 -14.02 30.80 10.31
C MET A 70 -13.71 31.11 11.78
N LEU A 71 -12.44 31.38 12.12
CA LEU A 71 -12.04 31.75 13.48
C LEU A 71 -12.60 33.10 13.91
N ASP A 72 -12.75 34.07 12.98
CA ASP A 72 -13.40 35.34 13.29
C ASP A 72 -14.89 35.17 13.61
N THR A 73 -15.59 34.26 12.92
CA THR A 73 -16.96 33.88 13.28
C THR A 73 -17.02 33.21 14.65
N LEU A 74 -16.15 32.22 14.92
CA LEU A 74 -16.09 31.56 16.24
C LEU A 74 -15.79 32.54 17.38
N LYS A 75 -14.95 33.55 17.14
CA LYS A 75 -14.69 34.63 18.10
C LYS A 75 -15.91 35.51 18.35
N ARG A 76 -16.58 35.95 17.28
CA ARG A 76 -17.81 36.75 17.37
C ARG A 76 -18.91 36.02 18.16
N GLU A 77 -18.97 34.70 18.02
CA GLU A 77 -19.89 33.83 18.74
C GLU A 77 -19.42 33.43 20.14
N GLN A 78 -18.26 33.94 20.58
CA GLN A 78 -17.62 33.66 21.87
C GLN A 78 -17.30 32.18 22.09
N MET A 79 -17.05 31.42 21.02
CA MET A 79 -16.62 30.02 21.10
C MET A 79 -15.11 29.89 21.33
N CYS A 80 -14.34 30.85 20.82
CA CYS A 80 -12.91 30.99 21.11
C CYS A 80 -12.55 32.46 21.33
N GLU A 81 -11.39 32.70 21.90
CA GLU A 81 -10.84 34.03 22.14
C GLU A 81 -9.34 34.08 21.83
N VAL A 82 -8.79 35.28 21.69
CA VAL A 82 -7.36 35.49 21.47
C VAL A 82 -6.71 35.90 22.78
N LYS A 83 -5.78 35.10 23.29
CA LYS A 83 -5.04 35.39 24.54
C LYS A 83 -3.76 36.19 24.33
N GLY A 84 -3.27 36.30 23.10
CA GLY A 84 -2.06 37.04 22.75
C GLY A 84 -1.70 36.93 21.28
N ALA A 85 -0.66 37.63 20.86
CA ALA A 85 -0.11 37.57 19.51
C ALA A 85 1.37 37.18 19.58
N GLY A 86 1.75 36.12 18.86
CA GLY A 86 3.14 35.67 18.75
C GLY A 86 3.92 36.31 17.59
N GLY A 87 3.29 37.22 16.84
CA GLY A 87 3.86 37.86 15.66
C GLY A 87 2.89 38.82 14.97
N LEU A 88 3.19 39.16 13.71
CA LEU A 88 2.34 40.02 12.87
C LEU A 88 1.27 39.20 12.15
N GLY A 89 0.01 39.64 12.25
CA GLY A 89 -1.13 39.10 11.52
C GLY A 89 -1.88 37.98 12.25
N ALA A 90 -3.15 37.81 11.87
CA ALA A 90 -4.11 36.94 12.56
C ALA A 90 -3.69 35.46 12.63
N ALA A 91 -2.85 34.99 11.69
CA ALA A 91 -2.32 33.62 11.69
C ALA A 91 -1.44 33.33 12.90
N SER A 92 -0.80 34.35 13.48
CA SER A 92 0.10 34.24 14.64
C SER A 92 -0.60 34.46 15.99
N TYR A 93 -1.90 34.78 15.98
CA TYR A 93 -2.68 34.93 17.19
C TYR A 93 -2.83 33.59 17.91
N GLN A 94 -2.74 33.64 19.23
CA GLN A 94 -2.93 32.51 20.13
C GLN A 94 -4.41 32.38 20.46
N TYR A 95 -5.06 31.41 19.82
CA TYR A 95 -6.46 31.10 20.03
C TYR A 95 -6.61 30.08 21.17
N ILE A 96 -7.62 30.29 22.00
CA ILE A 96 -8.02 29.35 23.03
C ILE A 96 -9.54 29.20 23.01
N ILE A 97 -10.01 27.99 23.28
CA ILE A 97 -11.43 27.70 23.41
C ILE A 97 -12.00 28.33 24.69
N THR A 98 -13.17 28.96 24.61
CA THR A 98 -13.85 29.50 25.80
C THR A 98 -14.63 28.40 26.53
N GLY A 99 -15.20 28.71 27.69
CA GLY A 99 -16.13 27.78 28.37
C GLY A 99 -17.34 27.40 27.50
N LYS A 100 -17.89 28.36 26.73
CA LYS A 100 -18.99 28.13 25.78
C LYS A 100 -18.55 27.21 24.63
N GLY A 101 -17.39 27.48 24.05
CA GLY A 101 -16.82 26.61 23.01
C GLY A 101 -16.52 25.21 23.51
N ALA A 102 -16.01 25.07 24.74
CA ALA A 102 -15.71 23.77 25.35
C ALA A 102 -16.98 22.96 25.63
N ALA A 103 -18.07 23.61 26.04
CA ALA A 103 -19.38 22.96 26.17
C ALA A 103 -19.87 22.45 24.82
N ARG A 104 -19.80 23.28 23.77
CA ARG A 104 -20.16 22.89 22.42
C ARG A 104 -19.30 21.75 21.89
N ALA A 105 -17.97 21.80 22.10
CA ALA A 105 -17.06 20.73 21.70
C ALA A 105 -17.44 19.39 22.35
N ARG A 106 -17.80 19.38 23.64
CA ARG A 106 -18.26 18.15 24.32
C ARG A 106 -19.50 17.54 23.67
N GLU A 107 -20.50 18.34 23.29
CA GLU A 107 -21.67 17.88 22.54
C GLU A 107 -21.28 17.28 21.17
N LEU A 108 -20.30 17.89 20.48
CA LEU A 108 -19.84 17.40 19.18
C LEU A 108 -19.09 16.07 19.30
N LEU A 109 -18.33 15.87 20.38
CA LEU A 109 -17.64 14.62 20.68
C LEU A 109 -18.61 13.47 21.00
N GLU A 110 -19.85 13.77 21.39
CA GLU A 110 -20.90 12.76 21.50
C GLU A 110 -21.28 12.17 20.13
N ARG A 111 -21.04 12.90 19.04
CA ARG A 111 -21.31 12.45 17.66
C ARG A 111 -20.08 11.84 17.01
N SER A 112 -18.92 12.49 17.12
CA SER A 112 -17.65 11.99 16.57
C SER A 112 -16.44 12.63 17.24
N THR A 113 -15.49 11.81 17.68
CA THR A 113 -14.24 12.29 18.29
C THR A 113 -13.20 12.73 17.27
N TYR A 114 -13.48 12.58 15.96
CA TYR A 114 -12.53 12.92 14.91
C TYR A 114 -12.04 14.38 15.00
N ALA A 115 -10.74 14.56 15.17
CA ALA A 115 -10.05 15.86 15.23
C ALA A 115 -8.75 15.84 14.40
N GLY A 116 -8.82 15.22 13.22
CA GLY A 116 -7.72 15.14 12.25
C GLY A 116 -7.84 16.17 11.12
N PRO A 117 -7.10 15.97 10.01
CA PRO A 117 -7.23 16.76 8.79
C PRO A 117 -8.69 16.83 8.31
N THR A 118 -9.11 17.94 7.74
CA THR A 118 -10.48 18.09 7.23
C THR A 118 -10.76 16.99 6.21
N PRO A 119 -11.84 16.20 6.37
CA PRO A 119 -12.17 15.16 5.41
C PRO A 119 -12.53 15.75 4.05
N VAL A 120 -12.47 14.91 3.04
CA VAL A 120 -12.90 15.24 1.67
C VAL A 120 -14.29 14.62 1.42
N PRO A 121 -15.21 15.29 0.73
CA PRO A 121 -16.49 14.69 0.35
C PRO A 121 -16.33 13.35 -0.37
N TRP A 122 -17.25 12.43 -0.14
CA TRP A 122 -17.23 11.09 -0.74
C TRP A 122 -17.11 11.12 -2.27
N GLU A 123 -17.89 11.98 -2.91
CA GLU A 123 -17.95 12.12 -4.36
C GLU A 123 -16.61 12.54 -4.96
N ASP A 124 -15.89 13.44 -4.29
CA ASP A 124 -14.55 13.89 -4.68
C ASP A 124 -13.54 12.75 -4.59
N TYR A 125 -13.59 11.95 -3.52
CA TYR A 125 -12.79 10.73 -3.39
C TYR A 125 -13.08 9.74 -4.53
N VAL A 126 -14.36 9.46 -4.80
CA VAL A 126 -14.78 8.55 -5.88
C VAL A 126 -14.27 9.03 -7.24
N GLN A 127 -14.41 10.33 -7.54
CA GLN A 127 -13.97 10.91 -8.80
C GLN A 127 -12.43 10.89 -8.94
N ALA A 128 -11.70 11.22 -7.87
CA ALA A 128 -10.25 11.16 -7.85
C ALA A 128 -9.74 9.74 -8.09
N MET A 129 -10.33 8.74 -7.42
CA MET A 129 -9.95 7.34 -7.59
C MET A 129 -10.25 6.82 -9.00
N LYS A 130 -11.40 7.16 -9.59
CA LYS A 130 -11.71 6.82 -10.99
C LYS A 130 -10.70 7.43 -11.97
N THR A 131 -10.31 8.68 -11.75
CA THR A 131 -9.36 9.40 -12.62
C THR A 131 -7.94 8.83 -12.51
N GLN A 132 -7.50 8.53 -11.28
CA GLN A 132 -6.17 7.98 -11.01
C GLN A 132 -6.05 6.48 -11.35
N GLY A 133 -7.17 5.74 -11.33
CA GLY A 133 -7.25 4.30 -11.61
C GLY A 133 -7.08 3.94 -13.09
N THR A 134 -7.46 4.83 -14.00
CA THR A 134 -7.38 4.61 -15.47
C THR A 134 -5.93 4.55 -15.99
N LYS A 135 -4.96 5.05 -15.23
CA LYS A 135 -3.53 5.09 -15.61
C LYS A 135 -2.78 3.85 -15.15
N ARG A 136 -3.16 2.68 -15.67
CA ARG A 136 -2.43 1.43 -15.39
C ARG A 136 -1.04 1.48 -16.04
N LEU A 137 -0.01 1.15 -15.26
CA LEU A 137 1.37 1.05 -15.74
C LEU A 137 1.43 0.01 -16.86
N ARG A 138 1.89 0.40 -18.05
CA ARG A 138 2.18 -0.56 -19.13
C ARG A 138 3.51 -1.24 -18.82
N VAL A 139 3.43 -2.44 -18.29
CA VAL A 139 4.58 -3.29 -17.98
C VAL A 139 5.13 -3.88 -19.28
N THR A 140 6.40 -3.61 -19.56
CA THR A 140 7.12 -4.21 -20.69
C THR A 140 8.02 -5.35 -20.20
N PRO A 141 8.42 -6.28 -21.07
CA PRO A 141 9.40 -7.30 -20.71
C PRO A 141 10.70 -6.72 -20.12
N LYS A 142 11.15 -5.56 -20.60
CA LYS A 142 12.34 -4.86 -20.08
C LYS A 142 12.15 -4.42 -18.63
N ILE A 143 11.03 -3.75 -18.32
CA ILE A 143 10.71 -3.30 -16.95
C ILE A 143 10.58 -4.52 -16.03
N MET A 144 9.96 -5.59 -16.51
CA MET A 144 9.79 -6.81 -15.74
C MET A 144 11.11 -7.53 -15.45
N LYS A 145 11.99 -7.66 -16.45
CA LYS A 145 13.34 -8.24 -16.26
C LYS A 145 14.13 -7.46 -15.23
N GLU A 146 14.05 -6.13 -15.26
CA GLU A 146 14.71 -5.28 -14.29
C GLU A 146 14.14 -5.44 -12.88
N ALA A 147 12.80 -5.45 -12.73
CA ALA A 147 12.14 -5.62 -11.44
C ALA A 147 12.41 -6.98 -10.80
N LEU A 148 12.43 -8.04 -11.61
CA LEU A 148 12.64 -9.42 -11.16
C LEU A 148 14.09 -9.88 -11.25
N LYS A 149 15.05 -9.00 -11.58
CA LYS A 149 16.47 -9.36 -11.81
C LYS A 149 17.12 -10.12 -10.65
N HIS A 150 16.66 -9.83 -9.44
CA HIS A 150 17.15 -10.41 -8.20
C HIS A 150 16.63 -11.83 -7.97
N LEU A 151 15.56 -12.23 -8.67
CA LEU A 151 14.99 -13.57 -8.65
C LEU A 151 15.53 -14.39 -9.82
N VAL A 152 15.70 -15.69 -9.58
CA VAL A 152 15.95 -16.68 -10.63
C VAL A 152 14.63 -17.37 -10.89
N LEU A 153 14.01 -17.04 -12.01
CA LEU A 153 12.70 -17.56 -12.41
C LEU A 153 12.82 -18.30 -13.72
N GLU A 154 12.08 -19.40 -13.83
CA GLU A 154 11.91 -20.12 -15.09
C GLU A 154 11.16 -19.25 -16.11
N GLU A 155 11.51 -19.34 -17.39
CA GLU A 155 10.92 -18.53 -18.47
C GLU A 155 9.40 -18.74 -18.57
N SER A 156 8.92 -19.94 -18.24
CA SER A 156 7.50 -20.31 -18.20
C SER A 156 6.71 -19.54 -17.14
N VAL A 157 7.34 -19.15 -16.03
CA VAL A 157 6.75 -18.32 -14.98
C VAL A 157 6.84 -16.85 -15.38
N PHE A 158 8.03 -16.42 -15.83
CA PHE A 158 8.30 -15.05 -16.24
C PHE A 158 7.34 -14.56 -17.34
N SER A 159 7.13 -15.37 -18.38
CA SER A 159 6.26 -15.08 -19.52
C SER A 159 4.78 -14.92 -19.14
N LYS A 160 4.34 -15.48 -17.99
CA LYS A 160 2.95 -15.36 -17.49
C LYS A 160 2.73 -14.13 -16.61
N ILE A 161 3.75 -13.67 -15.89
CA ILE A 161 3.64 -12.52 -14.96
C ILE A 161 3.38 -11.21 -15.76
N GLY A 162 4.08 -11.01 -16.89
CA GLY A 162 3.92 -9.84 -17.76
C GLY A 162 2.49 -9.51 -18.14
N PRO A 163 1.82 -10.42 -18.87
CA PRO A 163 0.43 -10.27 -19.24
C PRO A 163 -0.50 -10.12 -18.02
N ALA A 164 -0.21 -10.84 -16.93
CA ALA A 164 -1.04 -10.81 -15.72
C ALA A 164 -1.08 -9.41 -15.09
N VAL A 165 0.08 -8.78 -14.90
CA VAL A 165 0.15 -7.42 -14.33
C VAL A 165 -0.48 -6.39 -15.28
N ASN A 166 -0.22 -6.49 -16.58
CA ASN A 166 -0.81 -5.59 -17.58
C ASN A 166 -2.34 -5.67 -17.65
N SER A 167 -2.90 -6.86 -17.41
CA SER A 167 -4.36 -7.02 -17.38
C SER A 167 -5.01 -6.23 -16.24
N GLY A 168 -4.27 -5.96 -15.16
CA GLY A 168 -4.78 -5.45 -13.88
C GLY A 168 -6.00 -6.23 -13.38
N LYS A 169 -6.03 -7.53 -13.66
CA LYS A 169 -6.99 -8.51 -13.11
C LYS A 169 -6.27 -9.36 -12.06
N SER A 170 -7.05 -10.10 -11.27
CA SER A 170 -6.49 -10.90 -10.18
C SER A 170 -5.45 -11.92 -10.64
N ILE A 171 -4.44 -12.12 -9.78
CA ILE A 171 -3.35 -13.06 -9.97
C ILE A 171 -3.43 -14.11 -8.86
N PHE A 172 -3.28 -15.37 -9.23
CA PHE A 172 -3.19 -16.50 -8.31
C PHE A 172 -1.82 -17.16 -8.48
N LEU A 173 -0.93 -16.93 -7.51
CA LEU A 173 0.37 -17.57 -7.41
C LEU A 173 0.21 -18.83 -6.56
N TYR A 174 0.42 -20.00 -7.15
CA TYR A 174 0.33 -21.27 -6.43
C TYR A 174 1.54 -22.15 -6.72
N GLY A 175 1.80 -23.10 -5.82
CA GLY A 175 2.88 -24.06 -5.99
C GLY A 175 3.57 -24.34 -4.67
N PRO A 176 4.58 -25.22 -4.67
CA PRO A 176 5.21 -25.66 -3.43
C PRO A 176 5.82 -24.52 -2.60
N PRO A 177 5.91 -24.67 -1.26
CA PRO A 177 6.56 -23.69 -0.39
C PRO A 177 8.04 -23.55 -0.72
N GLY A 178 8.62 -22.40 -0.39
CA GLY A 178 10.06 -22.14 -0.59
C GLY A 178 10.48 -21.76 -2.00
N ASN A 179 9.55 -21.56 -2.94
CA ASN A 179 9.87 -21.15 -4.33
C ASN A 179 9.68 -19.65 -4.63
N GLY A 180 9.54 -18.80 -3.60
CA GLY A 180 9.56 -17.34 -3.75
C GLY A 180 8.26 -16.69 -4.26
N LYS A 181 7.09 -17.31 -4.07
CA LYS A 181 5.78 -16.72 -4.43
C LYS A 181 5.57 -15.33 -3.83
N THR A 182 5.78 -15.19 -2.53
CA THR A 182 5.68 -13.90 -1.81
C THR A 182 6.65 -12.88 -2.39
N THR A 183 7.90 -13.26 -2.63
CA THR A 183 8.91 -12.38 -3.23
C THR A 183 8.57 -11.96 -4.67
N ILE A 184 7.95 -12.84 -5.46
CA ILE A 184 7.42 -12.49 -6.79
C ILE A 184 6.30 -11.45 -6.63
N ALA A 185 5.34 -11.67 -5.74
CA ALA A 185 4.23 -10.76 -5.49
C ALA A 185 4.71 -9.38 -5.01
N GLU A 186 5.62 -9.32 -4.04
CA GLU A 186 6.25 -8.08 -3.58
C GLU A 186 6.99 -7.35 -4.70
N SER A 187 7.66 -8.09 -5.59
CA SER A 187 8.36 -7.50 -6.74
C SER A 187 7.40 -6.96 -7.79
N ILE A 188 6.25 -7.60 -7.98
CA ILE A 188 5.13 -7.05 -8.75
C ILE A 188 4.64 -5.76 -8.09
N GLY A 189 4.45 -5.76 -6.77
CA GLY A 189 4.12 -4.58 -5.98
C GLY A 189 5.10 -3.43 -6.24
N ARG A 190 6.39 -3.65 -6.01
CA ARG A 190 7.47 -2.67 -6.26
C ARG A 190 7.51 -2.13 -7.68
N MET A 191 7.15 -2.94 -8.67
CA MET A 191 7.01 -2.48 -10.05
C MET A 191 5.82 -1.53 -10.23
N ILE A 192 4.69 -1.82 -9.56
CA ILE A 192 3.50 -0.95 -9.52
C ILE A 192 3.77 0.35 -8.74
N LEU A 193 4.64 0.31 -7.72
CA LEU A 193 5.05 1.47 -6.90
C LEU A 193 5.72 2.60 -7.69
N ARG A 194 6.11 2.39 -8.96
CA ARG A 194 6.84 3.41 -9.75
C ARG A 194 6.05 4.70 -9.98
N ASN A 195 4.75 4.71 -9.72
CA ASN A 195 3.92 5.90 -9.77
C ASN A 195 3.33 6.21 -8.39
N ASP A 196 3.32 7.49 -8.05
CA ASP A 196 2.67 7.98 -6.84
C ASP A 196 1.16 8.16 -7.08
N ILE A 197 0.39 8.23 -6.00
CA ILE A 197 -1.05 8.48 -6.01
C ILE A 197 -1.39 9.46 -4.88
N TYR A 198 -2.43 10.27 -5.07
CA TYR A 198 -2.99 11.09 -4.01
C TYR A 198 -4.19 10.38 -3.39
N ILE A 199 -4.20 10.27 -2.07
CA ILE A 199 -5.36 9.81 -1.28
C ILE A 199 -5.68 10.85 -0.21
N PRO A 200 -6.93 11.01 0.23
CA PRO A 200 -7.25 11.91 1.31
C PRO A 200 -6.91 11.26 2.66
N TYR A 201 -6.68 12.08 3.69
CA TYR A 201 -6.49 11.55 5.05
C TYR A 201 -7.76 10.86 5.57
N ALA A 202 -8.90 11.48 5.31
CA ALA A 202 -10.23 10.96 5.63
C ALA A 202 -11.25 11.46 4.60
N VAL A 203 -12.39 10.77 4.53
CA VAL A 203 -13.53 11.16 3.71
C VAL A 203 -14.78 11.30 4.57
N GLU A 204 -15.70 12.15 4.12
CA GLU A 204 -17.00 12.37 4.75
C GLU A 204 -18.10 11.80 3.85
N VAL A 205 -19.02 11.05 4.45
CA VAL A 205 -20.21 10.50 3.79
C VAL A 205 -21.37 10.45 4.77
N ASP A 206 -22.43 11.21 4.49
CA ASP A 206 -23.67 11.27 5.29
C ASP A 206 -23.46 11.55 6.79
N GLY A 207 -22.59 12.50 7.09
CA GLY A 207 -22.20 12.88 8.45
C GLY A 207 -21.28 11.89 9.13
N GLN A 208 -20.84 10.83 8.44
CA GLN A 208 -19.87 9.86 8.93
C GLN A 208 -18.49 10.13 8.36
N ILE A 209 -17.45 9.88 9.16
CA ILE A 209 -16.07 10.06 8.74
C ILE A 209 -15.43 8.69 8.56
N ILE A 210 -14.76 8.46 7.44
CA ILE A 210 -13.97 7.26 7.16
C ILE A 210 -12.52 7.68 7.01
N LYS A 211 -11.66 7.24 7.93
CA LYS A 211 -10.22 7.47 7.84
C LYS A 211 -9.61 6.49 6.83
N ILE A 212 -8.82 7.03 5.90
CA ILE A 212 -8.20 6.24 4.82
C ILE A 212 -6.70 6.12 5.04
N TYR A 213 -6.01 7.25 5.20
CA TYR A 213 -4.56 7.26 5.39
C TYR A 213 -4.17 6.79 6.79
N ASP A 214 -3.12 5.98 6.84
CA ASP A 214 -2.39 5.63 8.04
C ASP A 214 -0.93 5.32 7.67
N GLU A 215 -0.03 5.48 8.63
CA GLU A 215 1.43 5.33 8.44
C GLU A 215 1.89 3.87 8.33
N ILE A 216 1.02 2.91 8.71
CA ILE A 216 1.34 1.48 8.67
C ILE A 216 1.21 0.96 7.24
N ASN A 217 0.15 1.37 6.54
CA ASN A 217 -0.21 0.88 5.21
C ASN A 217 0.25 1.80 4.07
N HIS A 218 0.60 3.06 4.36
CA HIS A 218 0.90 4.05 3.33
C HIS A 218 2.24 4.75 3.57
N GLU A 219 3.09 4.71 2.54
CA GLU A 219 4.36 5.43 2.50
C GLU A 219 4.14 6.81 1.87
N ALA A 220 4.20 7.87 2.69
CA ALA A 220 4.13 9.24 2.21
C ALA A 220 5.34 9.60 1.34
N VAL A 221 5.08 10.26 0.21
CA VAL A 221 6.15 10.81 -0.64
C VAL A 221 6.39 12.25 -0.20
N PRO A 222 7.59 12.58 0.29
CA PRO A 222 7.92 13.95 0.66
C PRO A 222 7.67 14.89 -0.53
N ALA A 223 7.07 16.05 -0.28
CA ALA A 223 7.00 17.07 -1.31
C ALA A 223 8.44 17.44 -1.71
N GLU A 224 8.78 17.35 -3.00
CA GLU A 224 10.09 17.80 -3.48
C GLU A 224 10.31 19.26 -3.06
N GLY A 225 11.53 19.52 -2.57
CA GLY A 225 11.88 20.67 -1.73
C GLY A 225 11.20 21.99 -2.10
N ASN A 226 10.47 22.53 -1.14
CA ASN A 226 10.42 23.97 -0.91
C ASN A 226 11.87 24.42 -0.62
N ASN A 227 12.68 24.62 -1.66
CA ASN A 227 13.96 25.31 -1.52
C ASN A 227 13.67 26.73 -1.00
N GLY A 228 13.79 26.90 0.31
CA GLY A 228 14.58 27.95 0.97
C GLY A 228 14.50 29.40 0.49
N GLY A 229 13.48 29.81 -0.25
CA GLY A 229 13.29 31.20 -0.67
C GLY A 229 12.28 31.91 0.22
N THR A 230 12.77 32.69 1.19
CA THR A 230 12.00 33.77 1.83
C THR A 230 11.53 34.73 0.74
N GLY A 231 10.32 34.55 0.18
CA GLY A 231 9.80 35.49 -0.83
C GLY A 231 8.70 35.01 -1.79
N ALA A 232 8.25 33.76 -1.81
CA ALA A 232 7.19 33.36 -2.73
C ALA A 232 5.78 33.53 -2.12
N LEU A 233 5.19 34.72 -2.30
CA LEU A 233 3.75 35.02 -2.23
C LEU A 233 2.97 34.21 -3.29
N GLY A 234 2.94 32.88 -3.14
CA GLY A 234 2.28 31.96 -4.07
C GLY A 234 1.26 31.07 -3.38
N SER A 235 0.39 31.64 -2.54
CA SER A 235 -0.64 30.88 -1.80
C SER A 235 -1.72 30.24 -2.70
N GLY A 236 -1.79 30.61 -3.99
CA GLY A 236 -2.91 30.25 -4.86
C GLY A 236 -2.78 28.95 -5.69
N ASN A 237 -1.65 28.25 -5.61
CA ASN A 237 -1.37 27.11 -6.50
C ASN A 237 -0.81 25.87 -5.81
N ARG A 238 -0.88 25.79 -4.47
CA ARG A 238 -0.52 24.57 -3.74
C ARG A 238 -1.66 23.56 -3.86
N PRO A 239 -1.38 22.28 -4.13
CA PRO A 239 -2.40 21.23 -4.09
C PRO A 239 -3.13 21.23 -2.74
N ASP A 240 -4.41 20.86 -2.74
CA ASP A 240 -5.19 20.70 -1.50
C ASP A 240 -4.48 19.75 -0.52
N ALA A 241 -4.14 20.27 0.65
CA ALA A 241 -3.36 19.58 1.66
C ALA A 241 -4.16 18.47 2.38
N ARG A 242 -5.49 18.42 2.23
CA ARG A 242 -6.32 17.29 2.72
C ARG A 242 -6.01 15.99 1.98
N TRP A 243 -5.30 16.07 0.87
CA TRP A 243 -4.77 14.94 0.11
C TRP A 243 -3.28 14.79 0.35
N ILE A 244 -2.85 13.56 0.61
CA ILE A 244 -1.45 13.19 0.75
C ILE A 244 -1.00 12.41 -0.48
N ARG A 245 0.18 12.78 -1.01
CA ARG A 245 0.86 12.01 -2.05
C ARG A 245 1.58 10.83 -1.39
N ILE A 246 1.28 9.63 -1.84
CA ILE A 246 1.87 8.39 -1.33
C ILE A 246 2.46 7.58 -2.49
N ARG A 247 3.38 6.67 -2.19
CA ARG A 247 3.67 5.56 -3.10
C ARG A 247 2.38 4.75 -3.25
N ARG A 248 2.09 4.22 -4.45
CA ARG A 248 0.89 3.38 -4.63
C ARG A 248 0.86 2.29 -3.56
N PRO A 249 -0.27 2.06 -2.88
CA PRO A 249 -0.28 1.19 -1.71
C PRO A 249 0.00 -0.27 -2.10
N VAL A 250 0.83 -0.95 -1.31
CA VAL A 250 1.02 -2.41 -1.40
C VAL A 250 0.73 -2.96 -0.01
N ILE A 251 -0.47 -3.48 0.17
CA ILE A 251 -0.92 -4.03 1.45
C ILE A 251 -0.85 -5.55 1.36
N MET A 252 -0.22 -6.16 2.36
CA MET A 252 -0.10 -7.61 2.49
C MET A 252 -0.82 -8.07 3.74
N VAL A 253 -1.60 -9.14 3.63
CA VAL A 253 -2.27 -9.82 4.73
C VAL A 253 -2.03 -11.32 4.65
N GLY A 254 -1.89 -11.97 5.80
CA GLY A 254 -1.65 -13.39 5.94
C GLY A 254 -2.83 -14.14 6.58
N GLY A 255 -2.56 -14.92 7.62
CA GLY A 255 -3.54 -15.74 8.33
C GLY A 255 -4.52 -14.95 9.20
N GLU A 256 -4.20 -13.69 9.50
CA GLU A 256 -4.98 -12.75 10.30
C GLU A 256 -6.15 -12.11 9.54
N LEU A 257 -6.26 -12.33 8.24
CA LEU A 257 -7.35 -11.78 7.43
C LEU A 257 -8.71 -12.37 7.85
N THR A 258 -9.62 -11.49 8.27
CA THR A 258 -11.03 -11.81 8.55
C THR A 258 -11.97 -11.17 7.52
N LEU A 259 -13.23 -11.64 7.44
CA LEU A 259 -14.24 -10.99 6.60
C LEU A 259 -14.56 -9.57 7.10
N GLU A 260 -14.54 -9.37 8.41
CA GLU A 260 -14.74 -8.06 9.03
C GLU A 260 -13.66 -7.06 8.62
N GLY A 261 -12.42 -7.51 8.42
CA GLY A 261 -11.33 -6.70 7.87
C GLY A 261 -11.58 -6.19 6.45
N LEU A 262 -12.59 -6.73 5.75
CA LEU A 262 -13.02 -6.31 4.42
C LEU A 262 -14.24 -5.38 4.44
N GLU A 263 -14.77 -5.05 5.63
CA GLU A 263 -15.86 -4.11 5.81
C GLU A 263 -15.39 -2.82 6.50
N LEU A 264 -16.20 -1.77 6.45
CA LEU A 264 -15.92 -0.54 7.19
C LEU A 264 -15.92 -0.83 8.70
N GLN A 265 -14.81 -0.53 9.37
CA GLN A 265 -14.66 -0.80 10.80
C GLN A 265 -15.10 0.43 11.59
N TYR A 266 -16.33 0.39 12.12
CA TYR A 266 -16.84 1.46 12.98
C TYR A 266 -16.28 1.30 14.41
N ASP A 267 -15.60 2.33 14.91
CA ASP A 267 -15.19 2.40 16.30
C ASP A 267 -16.32 3.05 17.13
N PRO A 268 -16.99 2.34 18.06
CA PRO A 268 -18.09 2.90 18.84
C PRO A 268 -17.63 3.92 19.90
N VAL A 269 -16.36 3.91 20.30
CA VAL A 269 -15.79 4.87 21.25
C VAL A 269 -15.46 6.17 20.51
N ASN A 270 -14.75 6.05 19.40
CA ASN A 270 -14.32 7.21 18.61
C ASN A 270 -15.40 7.75 17.65
N LYS A 271 -16.37 6.91 17.29
CA LYS A 271 -17.53 7.24 16.44
C LYS A 271 -17.11 7.78 15.08
N TYR A 272 -16.19 7.05 14.45
CA TYR A 272 -15.82 7.17 13.05
C TYR A 272 -15.36 5.80 12.55
N TYR A 273 -15.19 5.67 11.23
CA TYR A 273 -14.76 4.43 10.60
C TYR A 273 -13.29 4.44 10.24
N GLU A 274 -12.68 3.28 10.27
CA GLU A 274 -11.45 2.97 9.54
C GLU A 274 -11.80 2.28 8.21
N ALA A 275 -11.13 2.69 7.14
CA ALA A 275 -11.29 2.07 5.83
C ALA A 275 -10.77 0.61 5.83
N PRO A 276 -11.44 -0.33 5.13
CA PRO A 276 -10.95 -1.70 5.01
C PRO A 276 -9.71 -1.80 4.12
N PHE A 277 -9.00 -2.93 4.20
CA PHE A 277 -7.73 -3.12 3.51
C PHE A 277 -7.80 -2.90 2.00
N GLN A 278 -8.85 -3.36 1.32
CA GLN A 278 -8.99 -3.15 -0.12
C GLN A 278 -9.22 -1.68 -0.49
N MET A 279 -9.85 -0.89 0.39
CA MET A 279 -10.04 0.53 0.17
C MET A 279 -8.73 1.30 0.43
N LYS A 280 -7.95 0.89 1.44
CA LYS A 280 -6.59 1.41 1.67
C LYS A 280 -5.63 1.04 0.53
N ALA A 281 -5.79 -0.16 -0.05
CA ALA A 281 -5.02 -0.62 -1.20
C ALA A 281 -5.47 -0.05 -2.56
N ASN A 282 -6.44 0.89 -2.58
CA ASN A 282 -7.04 1.37 -3.82
C ASN A 282 -6.01 2.10 -4.71
N GLY A 283 -6.02 1.77 -6.00
CA GLY A 283 -4.99 2.21 -6.94
C GLY A 283 -3.65 1.47 -6.77
N GLY A 284 -3.56 0.47 -5.91
CA GLY A 284 -2.35 -0.28 -5.63
C GLY A 284 -2.53 -1.79 -5.81
N MET A 285 -1.87 -2.54 -4.93
CA MET A 285 -1.91 -3.99 -4.87
C MET A 285 -2.35 -4.45 -3.48
N PHE A 286 -3.20 -5.47 -3.45
CA PHE A 286 -3.58 -6.17 -2.23
C PHE A 286 -3.18 -7.64 -2.33
N LEU A 287 -2.19 -8.04 -1.53
CA LEU A 287 -1.61 -9.38 -1.50
C LEU A 287 -2.17 -10.16 -0.31
N ILE A 288 -2.71 -11.34 -0.60
CA ILE A 288 -3.19 -12.29 0.40
C ILE A 288 -2.25 -13.48 0.35
N ASP A 289 -1.35 -13.56 1.32
CA ASP A 289 -0.39 -14.65 1.43
C ASP A 289 -0.96 -15.83 2.23
N ASP A 290 -0.41 -17.03 1.98
CA ASP A 290 -0.89 -18.29 2.53
C ASP A 290 -2.42 -18.48 2.40
N PHE A 291 -2.99 -18.06 1.27
CA PHE A 291 -4.41 -18.18 0.97
C PHE A 291 -4.87 -19.64 1.07
N GLY A 292 -5.88 -19.91 1.89
CA GLY A 292 -6.25 -21.28 2.29
C GLY A 292 -5.97 -21.63 3.75
N ARG A 293 -5.16 -20.83 4.44
CA ARG A 293 -4.76 -21.06 5.84
C ARG A 293 -5.31 -20.02 6.81
N GLN A 294 -6.23 -19.18 6.33
CA GLN A 294 -6.95 -18.22 7.15
C GLN A 294 -8.00 -18.92 8.02
N GLN A 295 -8.40 -18.26 9.12
CA GLN A 295 -9.57 -18.64 9.91
C GLN A 295 -10.85 -18.66 9.05
N VAL A 296 -10.94 -17.71 8.11
CA VAL A 296 -12.04 -17.61 7.15
C VAL A 296 -11.84 -18.60 5.99
N ARG A 297 -12.92 -19.22 5.55
CA ARG A 297 -12.87 -20.13 4.40
C ARG A 297 -12.53 -19.36 3.12
N PRO A 298 -11.62 -19.87 2.27
CA PRO A 298 -11.25 -19.25 0.99
C PRO A 298 -12.44 -18.87 0.12
N ARG A 299 -13.47 -19.72 0.10
CA ARG A 299 -14.70 -19.49 -0.64
C ARG A 299 -15.41 -18.21 -0.23
N ASP A 300 -15.42 -17.89 1.06
CA ASP A 300 -16.12 -16.71 1.58
C ASP A 300 -15.38 -15.42 1.22
N LEU A 301 -14.05 -15.43 1.29
CA LEU A 301 -13.20 -14.34 0.81
C LEU A 301 -13.39 -14.10 -0.69
N LEU A 302 -13.39 -15.17 -1.50
CA LEU A 302 -13.63 -15.01 -2.94
C LEU A 302 -15.03 -14.51 -3.23
N ASN A 303 -16.06 -15.04 -2.56
CA ASN A 303 -17.45 -14.57 -2.69
C ASN A 303 -17.57 -13.07 -2.46
N ARG A 304 -16.87 -12.55 -1.46
CA ARG A 304 -16.86 -11.13 -1.13
C ARG A 304 -16.31 -10.25 -2.25
N TRP A 305 -15.40 -10.77 -3.06
CA TRP A 305 -14.75 -10.03 -4.16
C TRP A 305 -15.22 -10.39 -5.57
N ILE A 306 -16.13 -11.36 -5.75
CA ILE A 306 -16.69 -11.66 -7.09
C ILE A 306 -17.17 -10.38 -7.76
N VAL A 307 -18.09 -9.66 -7.10
CA VAL A 307 -18.72 -8.46 -7.66
C VAL A 307 -17.72 -7.31 -7.79
N PRO A 308 -16.90 -6.98 -6.77
CA PRO A 308 -15.84 -5.97 -6.90
C PRO A 308 -14.88 -6.21 -8.06
N MET A 309 -14.44 -7.45 -8.28
CA MET A 309 -13.48 -7.78 -9.34
C MET A 309 -14.09 -7.76 -10.76
N GLU A 310 -15.39 -8.07 -10.87
CA GLU A 310 -16.12 -8.07 -12.13
C GLU A 310 -16.56 -6.66 -12.53
N LYS A 311 -17.15 -5.91 -11.59
CA LYS A 311 -17.73 -4.57 -11.84
C LYS A 311 -16.76 -3.42 -11.59
N HIS A 312 -15.60 -3.68 -10.97
CA HIS A 312 -14.66 -2.64 -10.50
C HIS A 312 -15.28 -1.65 -9.52
N VAL A 313 -16.29 -2.11 -8.76
CA VAL A 313 -16.96 -1.33 -7.71
C VAL A 313 -17.21 -2.25 -6.52
N ASP A 314 -16.73 -1.82 -5.36
CA ASP A 314 -17.00 -2.46 -4.08
C ASP A 314 -18.17 -1.77 -3.37
N PHE A 315 -18.96 -2.55 -2.64
CA PHE A 315 -20.12 -2.07 -1.90
C PHE A 315 -19.83 -2.25 -0.42
N LEU A 316 -19.70 -1.15 0.30
CA LEU A 316 -19.50 -1.13 1.75
C LEU A 316 -20.76 -0.63 2.45
N ALA A 317 -21.04 -1.15 3.63
CA ALA A 317 -22.18 -0.72 4.43
C ALA A 317 -21.72 0.10 5.65
N LEU A 318 -22.40 1.22 5.89
CA LEU A 318 -22.32 1.95 7.15
C LEU A 318 -23.16 1.21 8.22
N HIS A 319 -22.87 1.45 9.50
CA HIS A 319 -23.68 0.98 10.64
C HIS A 319 -25.14 1.46 10.57
N THR A 320 -25.40 2.53 9.81
CA THR A 320 -26.76 3.02 9.51
C THR A 320 -27.53 2.14 8.51
N GLY A 321 -26.88 1.12 7.94
CA GLY A 321 -27.42 0.25 6.88
C GLY A 321 -27.28 0.83 5.47
N ARG A 322 -26.85 2.09 5.32
CA ARG A 322 -26.62 2.70 4.01
C ARG A 322 -25.43 2.04 3.32
N LYS A 323 -25.62 1.73 2.03
CA LYS A 323 -24.58 1.20 1.16
C LYS A 323 -23.92 2.31 0.36
N ILE A 324 -22.60 2.25 0.26
CA ILE A 324 -21.79 3.18 -0.52
C ILE A 324 -20.98 2.42 -1.57
N GLU A 325 -20.78 3.05 -2.73
CA GLU A 325 -20.04 2.48 -3.85
C GLU A 325 -18.60 3.01 -3.89
N VAL A 326 -17.62 2.11 -3.71
CA VAL A 326 -16.20 2.43 -3.71
C VAL A 326 -15.58 1.98 -5.03
N PRO A 327 -14.87 2.85 -5.77
CA PRO A 327 -14.09 2.42 -6.92
C PRO A 327 -13.09 1.34 -6.52
N PHE A 328 -13.09 0.20 -7.22
CA PHE A 328 -12.24 -0.93 -6.92
C PHE A 328 -11.08 -1.01 -7.90
N ASN A 329 -10.06 -0.17 -7.72
CA ASN A 329 -8.86 -0.12 -8.58
C ASN A 329 -7.69 -0.89 -7.96
N VAL A 330 -7.96 -2.06 -7.38
CA VAL A 330 -6.97 -2.87 -6.65
C VAL A 330 -6.52 -4.04 -7.52
N LEU A 331 -5.21 -4.26 -7.62
CA LEU A 331 -4.68 -5.53 -8.11
C LEU A 331 -4.66 -6.54 -6.96
N ILE A 332 -5.60 -7.49 -6.95
CA ILE A 332 -5.59 -8.58 -5.96
C ILE A 332 -4.62 -9.67 -6.40
N VAL A 333 -3.73 -10.07 -5.50
CA VAL A 333 -2.81 -11.19 -5.67
C VAL A 333 -3.06 -12.19 -4.55
N PHE A 334 -3.40 -13.43 -4.90
CA PHE A 334 -3.49 -14.55 -3.97
C PHE A 334 -2.20 -15.36 -4.08
N SER A 335 -1.57 -15.68 -2.96
CA SER A 335 -0.41 -16.56 -2.88
C SER A 335 -0.75 -17.77 -2.01
N THR A 336 -0.49 -18.99 -2.47
CA THR A 336 -0.81 -20.20 -1.71
C THR A 336 0.14 -21.35 -1.98
N ASN A 337 0.33 -22.17 -0.95
CA ASN A 337 1.04 -23.45 -1.03
C ASN A 337 0.12 -24.62 -1.45
N LEU A 338 -1.20 -24.40 -1.46
CA LEU A 338 -2.19 -25.42 -1.76
C LEU A 338 -2.54 -25.43 -3.26
N PRO A 339 -2.82 -26.61 -3.85
CA PRO A 339 -3.39 -26.69 -5.19
C PRO A 339 -4.71 -25.91 -5.28
N PRO A 340 -4.96 -25.16 -6.38
CA PRO A 340 -6.18 -24.35 -6.51
C PRO A 340 -7.50 -25.13 -6.35
N ARG A 341 -7.51 -26.40 -6.76
CA ARG A 341 -8.67 -27.30 -6.63
C ARG A 341 -9.05 -27.64 -5.19
N ASP A 342 -8.09 -27.54 -4.26
CA ASP A 342 -8.30 -27.84 -2.84
C ASP A 342 -8.86 -26.61 -2.09
N LEU A 343 -8.84 -25.45 -2.73
CA LEU A 343 -9.28 -24.18 -2.16
C LEU A 343 -10.71 -23.85 -2.57
N VAL A 344 -11.05 -24.01 -3.85
CA VAL A 344 -12.36 -23.66 -4.43
C VAL A 344 -12.71 -24.49 -5.65
N ASP A 345 -14.00 -24.48 -6.02
CA ASP A 345 -14.53 -25.16 -7.21
C ASP A 345 -14.11 -24.51 -8.54
N GLU A 346 -14.42 -25.20 -9.63
CA GLU A 346 -14.08 -24.76 -10.99
C GLU A 346 -14.75 -23.43 -11.37
N ALA A 347 -15.97 -23.16 -10.89
CA ALA A 347 -16.70 -21.94 -11.20
C ALA A 347 -16.00 -20.70 -10.61
N PHE A 348 -15.42 -20.82 -9.41
CA PHE A 348 -14.57 -19.76 -8.84
C PHE A 348 -13.25 -19.60 -9.57
N LEU A 349 -12.58 -20.72 -9.89
CA LEU A 349 -11.32 -20.67 -10.63
C LEU A 349 -11.50 -19.95 -11.97
N ARG A 350 -12.64 -20.06 -12.65
CA ARG A 350 -12.93 -19.31 -13.88
C ARG A 350 -12.90 -17.78 -13.70
N ARG A 351 -13.20 -17.27 -12.51
CA ARG A 351 -13.19 -15.82 -12.21
C ARG A 351 -11.79 -15.27 -11.92
N ILE A 352 -10.86 -16.12 -11.52
CA ILE A 352 -9.46 -15.73 -11.34
C ILE A 352 -8.74 -15.85 -12.68
N ARG A 353 -8.44 -14.71 -13.30
CA ARG A 353 -7.97 -14.68 -14.69
C ARG A 353 -6.59 -15.30 -14.86
N HIS A 354 -5.63 -14.92 -14.02
CA HIS A 354 -4.25 -15.36 -14.16
C HIS A 354 -3.88 -16.34 -13.06
N LYS A 355 -3.62 -17.60 -13.44
CA LYS A 355 -3.13 -18.65 -12.54
C LYS A 355 -1.70 -18.97 -12.94
N ILE A 356 -0.76 -18.70 -12.04
CA ILE A 356 0.66 -18.84 -12.30
C ILE A 356 1.20 -19.84 -11.30
N GLU A 357 1.57 -21.01 -11.82
CA GLU A 357 2.27 -22.01 -11.04
C GLU A 357 3.73 -21.62 -10.88
N VAL A 358 4.16 -21.43 -9.64
CA VAL A 358 5.57 -21.21 -9.28
C VAL A 358 6.18 -22.56 -8.94
N THR A 359 6.78 -23.17 -9.96
CA THR A 359 7.39 -24.50 -9.87
C THR A 359 8.73 -24.46 -9.14
N SER A 360 9.23 -25.64 -8.79
CA SER A 360 10.62 -25.80 -8.39
C SER A 360 11.59 -25.31 -9.48
N PRO A 361 12.76 -24.79 -9.11
CA PRO A 361 13.79 -24.43 -10.08
C PRO A 361 14.33 -25.68 -10.80
N SER A 362 14.78 -25.49 -12.04
CA SER A 362 15.65 -26.45 -12.73
C SER A 362 17.00 -26.60 -12.00
N PHE A 363 17.79 -27.62 -12.34
CA PHE A 363 19.15 -27.76 -11.81
C PHE A 363 20.05 -26.56 -12.14
N GLU A 364 19.90 -26.00 -13.34
CA GLU A 364 20.62 -24.78 -13.74
C GLU A 364 20.18 -23.57 -12.92
N GLY A 365 18.86 -23.38 -12.78
CA GLY A 365 18.29 -22.34 -11.94
C GLY A 365 18.73 -22.47 -10.49
N TYR A 366 18.72 -23.68 -9.93
CA TYR A 366 19.16 -23.97 -8.56
C TYR A 366 20.64 -23.61 -8.35
N ARG A 367 21.52 -24.00 -9.28
CA ARG A 367 22.94 -23.65 -9.23
C ARG A 367 23.16 -22.13 -9.29
N GLU A 368 22.40 -21.43 -10.11
CA GLU A 368 22.46 -19.97 -10.18
C GLU A 368 21.98 -19.30 -8.88
N ILE A 369 20.90 -19.80 -8.26
CA ILE A 369 20.45 -19.34 -6.94
C ILE A 369 21.57 -19.56 -5.92
N PHE A 370 22.17 -20.76 -5.91
CA PHE A 370 23.24 -21.11 -4.98
C PHE A 370 24.46 -20.19 -5.12
N ARG A 371 24.86 -19.89 -6.37
CA ARG A 371 25.93 -18.95 -6.68
C ARG A 371 25.66 -17.55 -6.14
N ARG A 372 24.44 -17.03 -6.33
CA ARG A 372 24.03 -15.70 -5.81
C ARG A 372 24.04 -15.69 -4.29
N MET A 373 23.54 -16.74 -3.65
CA MET A 373 23.51 -16.83 -2.19
C MET A 373 24.91 -16.93 -1.59
N CYS A 374 25.81 -17.71 -2.20
CA CYS A 374 27.23 -17.75 -1.82
C CYS A 374 27.86 -16.35 -1.83
N LYS A 375 27.66 -15.60 -2.92
CA LYS A 375 28.13 -14.22 -3.04
C LYS A 375 27.54 -13.30 -1.96
N MET A 376 26.24 -13.40 -1.69
CA MET A 376 25.57 -12.58 -0.67
C MET A 376 26.06 -12.88 0.76
N LYS A 377 26.37 -14.15 1.05
CA LYS A 377 26.80 -14.62 2.37
C LYS A 377 28.32 -14.65 2.57
N GLY A 378 29.09 -14.25 1.55
CA GLY A 378 30.56 -14.24 1.63
C GLY A 378 31.21 -15.64 1.59
N VAL A 379 30.49 -16.66 1.13
CA VAL A 379 31.03 -18.03 0.97
C VAL A 379 31.58 -18.21 -0.45
N PRO A 380 32.83 -18.65 -0.65
CA PRO A 380 33.36 -18.92 -1.98
C PRO A 380 32.55 -20.02 -2.70
N TYR A 381 32.06 -19.72 -3.91
CA TYR A 381 31.30 -20.70 -4.70
C TYR A 381 32.25 -21.74 -5.33
N ASP A 382 31.89 -23.01 -5.17
CA ASP A 382 32.56 -24.16 -5.78
C ASP A 382 31.53 -24.99 -6.56
N GLU A 383 31.74 -25.08 -7.87
CA GLU A 383 30.86 -25.79 -8.79
C GLU A 383 30.82 -27.30 -8.55
N GLN A 384 31.96 -27.93 -8.20
CA GLN A 384 32.03 -29.37 -7.95
C GLN A 384 31.34 -29.71 -6.63
N ALA A 385 31.51 -28.86 -5.62
CA ALA A 385 30.85 -29.03 -4.33
C ALA A 385 29.32 -28.96 -4.44
N VAL A 386 28.79 -28.03 -5.24
CA VAL A 386 27.34 -27.92 -5.49
C VAL A 386 26.83 -29.12 -6.31
N ARG A 387 27.60 -29.63 -7.27
CA ARG A 387 27.25 -30.86 -7.99
C ARG A 387 27.20 -32.07 -7.07
N TYR A 388 28.16 -32.19 -6.15
CA TYR A 388 28.16 -33.21 -5.11
C TYR A 388 26.88 -33.13 -4.26
N LEU A 389 26.53 -31.95 -3.73
CA LEU A 389 25.29 -31.72 -2.98
C LEU A 389 24.06 -32.17 -3.78
N LEU A 390 23.96 -31.76 -5.05
CA LEU A 390 22.84 -32.11 -5.93
C LEU A 390 22.75 -33.62 -6.16
N GLN A 391 23.88 -34.30 -6.39
CA GLN A 391 23.88 -35.73 -6.62
C GLN A 391 23.52 -36.52 -5.36
N GLU A 392 24.17 -36.22 -4.23
CA GLU A 392 24.04 -37.01 -3.00
C GLU A 392 22.72 -36.75 -2.25
N TYR A 393 22.27 -35.50 -2.18
CA TYR A 393 21.12 -35.13 -1.35
C TYR A 393 19.84 -34.91 -2.13
N TYR A 394 19.94 -34.63 -3.44
CA TYR A 394 18.75 -34.44 -4.28
C TYR A 394 18.45 -35.63 -5.17
N VAL A 395 19.40 -36.04 -6.01
CA VAL A 395 19.16 -37.13 -6.98
C VAL A 395 19.04 -38.48 -6.27
N LYS A 396 20.02 -38.86 -5.44
CA LYS A 396 20.00 -40.18 -4.76
C LYS A 396 18.86 -40.33 -3.77
N ARG A 397 18.49 -39.25 -3.07
CA ARG A 397 17.40 -39.24 -2.06
C ARG A 397 16.03 -38.88 -2.63
N ASN A 398 15.93 -38.64 -3.95
CA ASN A 398 14.71 -38.19 -4.62
C ASN A 398 14.08 -36.92 -3.99
N GLN A 399 14.92 -36.02 -3.47
CA GLN A 399 14.49 -34.78 -2.85
C GLN A 399 14.14 -33.74 -3.91
N LYS A 400 13.01 -33.04 -3.73
CA LYS A 400 12.60 -31.97 -4.66
C LYS A 400 13.43 -30.71 -4.42
N LEU A 401 13.91 -30.10 -5.51
CA LEU A 401 14.57 -28.78 -5.46
C LEU A 401 13.60 -27.71 -4.97
N ARG A 402 14.04 -26.79 -4.12
CA ARG A 402 13.31 -25.56 -3.76
C ARG A 402 14.25 -24.36 -3.82
N ALA A 403 13.70 -23.21 -4.18
CA ALA A 403 14.50 -21.99 -4.33
C ALA A 403 15.07 -21.46 -3.00
N ASN A 404 14.47 -21.81 -1.85
CA ASN A 404 14.96 -21.43 -0.52
C ASN A 404 16.11 -22.32 -0.03
N HIS A 405 16.21 -23.58 -0.47
CA HIS A 405 17.21 -24.50 0.07
C HIS A 405 18.65 -23.97 -0.01
N PRO A 406 19.13 -23.30 -1.09
CA PRO A 406 20.48 -22.74 -1.09
C PRO A 406 20.75 -21.75 0.03
N ARG A 407 19.77 -20.90 0.37
CA ARG A 407 19.89 -19.96 1.50
C ARG A 407 20.00 -20.73 2.80
N ASP A 408 19.03 -21.62 3.04
CA ASP A 408 18.89 -22.32 4.32
C ASP A 408 20.09 -23.27 4.57
N LEU A 409 20.58 -23.96 3.53
CA LEU A 409 21.79 -24.80 3.59
C LEU A 409 23.05 -23.98 3.86
N LEU A 410 23.18 -22.79 3.26
CA LEU A 410 24.31 -21.91 3.55
C LEU A 410 24.23 -21.31 4.96
N ASP A 411 23.03 -21.05 5.48
CA ASP A 411 22.84 -20.63 6.88
C ASP A 411 23.31 -21.74 7.84
N GLN A 412 22.88 -22.98 7.62
CA GLN A 412 23.37 -24.13 8.39
C GLN A 412 24.89 -24.28 8.28
N LEU A 413 25.46 -24.15 7.08
CA LEU A 413 26.90 -24.23 6.86
C LEU A 413 27.66 -23.16 7.64
N LEU A 414 27.16 -21.92 7.66
CA LEU A 414 27.78 -20.81 8.40
C LEU A 414 27.74 -21.05 9.90
N ASP A 415 26.60 -21.49 10.43
CA ASP A 415 26.44 -21.80 11.86
C ASP A 415 27.42 -22.91 12.30
N ILE A 416 27.54 -23.97 11.47
CA ILE A 416 28.48 -25.08 11.72
C ILE A 416 29.93 -24.58 11.64
N ALA A 417 30.30 -23.82 10.61
CA ALA A 417 31.66 -23.31 10.45
C ALA A 417 32.06 -22.40 11.64
N ALA A 418 31.14 -21.54 12.08
CA ALA A 418 31.34 -20.67 13.24
C ALA A 418 31.54 -21.49 14.53
N TYR A 419 30.74 -22.53 14.75
CA TYR A 419 30.86 -23.40 15.92
C TYR A 419 32.22 -24.13 15.98
N PHE A 420 32.70 -24.64 14.84
CA PHE A 420 33.99 -25.33 14.76
C PHE A 420 35.20 -24.38 14.64
N GLY A 421 34.97 -23.07 14.52
CA GLY A 421 36.04 -22.07 14.35
C GLY A 421 36.79 -22.22 13.03
N VAL A 422 36.12 -22.69 11.97
CA VAL A 422 36.71 -22.89 10.64
C VAL A 422 36.20 -21.87 9.63
N GLU A 423 36.97 -21.64 8.56
CA GLU A 423 36.55 -20.72 7.49
C GLU A 423 35.34 -21.30 6.71
N PRO A 424 34.26 -20.53 6.51
CA PRO A 424 33.10 -20.99 5.75
C PRO A 424 33.44 -21.26 4.28
N ARG A 425 33.48 -22.53 3.90
CA ARG A 425 33.72 -22.99 2.52
C ARG A 425 32.81 -24.15 2.16
N LEU A 426 32.54 -24.32 0.87
CA LEU A 426 31.78 -25.46 0.35
C LEU A 426 32.65 -26.73 0.31
N THR A 427 33.14 -27.17 1.47
CA THR A 427 33.80 -28.46 1.61
C THR A 427 32.76 -29.57 1.71
N LYS A 428 33.13 -30.79 1.29
CA LYS A 428 32.27 -31.97 1.42
C LYS A 428 31.75 -32.12 2.86
N GLU A 429 32.63 -32.02 3.84
CA GLU A 429 32.29 -32.18 5.26
C GLU A 429 31.25 -31.17 5.74
N LEU A 430 31.43 -29.88 5.43
CA LEU A 430 30.48 -28.84 5.85
C LEU A 430 29.14 -28.95 5.12
N ILE A 431 29.17 -29.33 3.84
CA ILE A 431 27.96 -29.61 3.06
C ILE A 431 27.19 -30.79 3.65
N ASP A 432 27.88 -31.88 3.97
CA ASP A 432 27.25 -33.07 4.52
C ASP A 432 26.56 -32.75 5.85
N ARG A 433 27.27 -32.10 6.78
CA ARG A 433 26.69 -31.71 8.07
C ARG A 433 25.51 -30.75 7.92
N ALA A 434 25.61 -29.76 7.03
CA ALA A 434 24.53 -28.81 6.78
C ALA A 434 23.29 -29.49 6.18
N ALA A 435 23.50 -30.39 5.21
CA ALA A 435 22.42 -31.07 4.52
C ALA A 435 21.76 -32.15 5.39
N GLU A 436 22.52 -32.88 6.21
CA GLU A 436 22.00 -33.84 7.19
C GLU A 436 21.18 -33.15 8.29
N SER A 437 21.64 -31.98 8.76
CA SER A 437 20.89 -31.16 9.72
C SER A 437 19.57 -30.64 9.12
N TYR A 438 19.60 -30.19 7.87
CA TYR A 438 18.44 -29.55 7.24
C TYR A 438 17.41 -30.55 6.70
N PHE A 439 17.85 -31.60 6.01
CA PHE A 439 16.98 -32.63 5.45
C PHE A 439 16.72 -33.71 6.50
N VAL A 440 15.90 -33.36 7.49
CA VAL A 440 15.42 -34.30 8.49
C VAL A 440 14.45 -35.29 7.82
N ASP A 441 14.69 -36.59 8.04
CA ASP A 441 13.73 -37.62 7.66
C ASP A 441 12.56 -37.60 8.64
N LEU A 442 11.35 -37.32 8.14
CA LEU A 442 10.14 -37.22 8.95
C LEU A 442 9.43 -38.57 9.15
N GLY A 443 9.99 -39.66 8.58
CA GLY A 443 9.44 -41.02 8.69
C GLY A 443 8.38 -41.35 7.67
#